data_AF-A0A367M0P9-F1
#
_entry.id   AF-A0A367M0P9-F1
#
_cell.length_a   1.000
_cell.length_b   1.000
_cell.length_c   1.000
_cell.angle_alpha   90.00
_cell.angle_beta   90.00
_cell.angle_gamma   90.00
#
_symmetry.space_group_name_H-M   'P 1'
#
loop_
_entity.id
_entity.type
_entity.pdbx_description
1 polymer ?
#
loop_
_entity_poly.entity_id
_entity_poly.type
_entity_poly.pdbx_seq_one_letter_code
_entity_poly.pdbx_strand_id
1 'polypeptide(L)'
;RPAEVVTPHGRVVAGRVVLALNAWMARAFPQFERSVAIVSSDMLITEPRPDLLQEIGLTSGVSVLDSRIFVHYYHNTPDGRLMLGKGGNTFAYGGRMLPVFDRPSPYLGQLRGSLREFFPEFAEVAIEASWNGPSDRSVTGLPFFGRLDGRDNVFYGFGYSGSGVGPCHMGGQILSSLALGLDNPWTRSPLTQGPLGRFPPEPIRYVGSLMVRNAIRRKEHAEDAGRRPRHLDVRLARFAAAAGKADKG
;
A
#
# COMPACT_ATOMS: atom_id res chain seq x y z
N ARG A 1 -12.21 -25.34 19.77
CA ARG A 1 -10.83 -25.80 20.08
C ARG A 1 -9.93 -24.56 20.11
N PRO A 2 -8.97 -24.45 21.05
CA PRO A 2 -8.05 -23.31 21.06
C PRO A 2 -7.27 -23.25 19.74
N ALA A 3 -6.92 -22.05 19.31
CA ALA A 3 -6.10 -21.85 18.12
C ALA A 3 -4.63 -22.09 18.47
N GLU A 4 -3.88 -22.52 17.47
CA GLU A 4 -2.45 -22.82 17.59
C GLU A 4 -1.68 -22.03 16.53
N VAL A 5 -0.62 -21.36 16.95
CA VAL A 5 0.33 -20.69 16.07
C VAL A 5 1.67 -21.39 16.20
N VAL A 6 2.17 -21.91 15.08
CA VAL A 6 3.46 -22.60 15.00
C VAL A 6 4.48 -21.68 14.33
N THR A 7 5.64 -21.54 14.95
CA THR A 7 6.79 -20.81 14.40
C THR A 7 7.99 -21.76 14.33
N PRO A 8 9.09 -21.39 13.63
CA PRO A 8 10.31 -22.21 13.62
C PRO A 8 10.89 -22.50 15.00
N HIS A 9 10.55 -21.69 16.02
CA HIS A 9 11.14 -21.76 17.35
C HIS A 9 10.16 -22.24 18.43
N GLY A 10 8.92 -22.62 18.06
CA GLY A 10 7.97 -23.16 19.02
C GLY A 10 6.52 -23.00 18.64
N ARG A 11 5.66 -23.20 19.63
CA ARG A 11 4.21 -23.22 19.49
C ARG A 11 3.57 -22.34 20.57
N VAL A 12 2.57 -21.56 20.17
CA VAL A 12 1.69 -20.82 21.09
C VAL A 12 0.27 -21.34 20.93
N VAL A 13 -0.38 -21.68 22.05
CA VAL A 13 -1.79 -22.03 22.10
C VAL A 13 -2.56 -20.86 22.70
N ALA A 14 -3.59 -20.39 22.01
CA ALA A 14 -4.36 -19.23 22.43
C ALA A 14 -5.87 -19.48 22.29
N GLY A 15 -6.65 -18.88 23.19
CA GLY A 15 -8.11 -18.92 23.09
C GLY A 15 -8.62 -18.19 21.85
N ARG A 16 -7.94 -17.10 21.44
CA ARG A 16 -8.27 -16.27 20.27
C ARG A 16 -6.97 -15.82 19.58
N VAL A 17 -6.98 -15.70 18.26
CA VAL A 17 -5.85 -15.25 17.44
C VAL A 17 -6.30 -14.12 16.52
N VAL A 18 -5.47 -13.09 16.37
CA VAL A 18 -5.66 -12.00 15.42
C VAL A 18 -4.57 -12.04 14.36
N LEU A 19 -4.96 -12.13 13.09
CA LEU A 19 -4.10 -12.12 11.92
C LEU A 19 -4.06 -10.71 11.33
N ALA A 20 -2.99 -9.98 11.63
CA ALA A 20 -2.73 -8.63 11.13
C ALA A 20 -1.50 -8.60 10.22
N LEU A 21 -1.42 -9.56 9.29
CA LEU A 21 -0.21 -9.80 8.46
C LEU A 21 -0.20 -8.98 7.15
N ASN A 22 -1.18 -8.09 6.95
CA ASN A 22 -1.30 -7.20 5.80
C ASN A 22 -1.05 -7.91 4.45
N ALA A 23 -0.07 -7.44 3.67
CA ALA A 23 0.31 -8.00 2.37
C ALA A 23 0.60 -9.52 2.40
N TRP A 24 1.05 -10.08 3.53
CA TRP A 24 1.36 -11.51 3.67
C TRP A 24 0.12 -12.40 3.80
N MET A 25 -1.07 -11.83 4.05
CA MET A 25 -2.31 -12.58 4.21
C MET A 25 -2.66 -13.42 2.98
N ALA A 26 -2.55 -12.85 1.78
CA ALA A 26 -2.89 -13.54 0.53
C ALA A 26 -1.96 -14.74 0.24
N ARG A 27 -0.70 -14.68 0.69
CA ARG A 27 0.26 -15.79 0.58
C ARG A 27 0.03 -16.84 1.66
N ALA A 28 -0.24 -16.42 2.89
CA ALA A 28 -0.39 -17.31 4.02
C ALA A 28 -1.72 -18.10 3.98
N PHE A 29 -2.78 -17.52 3.41
CA PHE A 29 -4.13 -18.08 3.41
C PHE A 29 -4.74 -18.05 2.00
N PRO A 30 -4.84 -19.21 1.30
CA PRO A 30 -5.33 -19.28 -0.08
C PRO A 30 -6.71 -18.66 -0.32
N GLN A 31 -7.60 -18.64 0.69
CA GLN A 31 -8.92 -18.01 0.58
C GLN A 31 -8.88 -16.49 0.28
N PHE A 32 -7.76 -15.85 0.62
CA PHE A 32 -7.51 -14.42 0.40
C PHE A 32 -6.64 -14.14 -0.81
N GLU A 33 -6.22 -15.16 -1.57
CA GLU A 33 -5.34 -15.01 -2.73
C GLU A 33 -5.87 -13.95 -3.71
N ARG A 34 -7.20 -13.86 -3.88
CA ARG A 34 -7.87 -12.94 -4.80
C ARG A 34 -8.49 -11.71 -4.14
N SER A 35 -8.39 -11.53 -2.82
CA SER A 35 -8.99 -10.36 -2.16
C SER A 35 -8.13 -9.10 -2.29
N VAL A 36 -6.83 -9.27 -2.53
CA VAL A 36 -5.88 -8.19 -2.70
C VAL A 36 -4.93 -8.42 -3.88
N ALA A 37 -4.37 -7.35 -4.42
CA ALA A 37 -3.16 -7.37 -5.23
C ALA A 37 -1.98 -6.85 -4.40
N ILE A 38 -0.78 -7.41 -4.59
CA ILE A 38 0.42 -6.94 -3.90
C ILE A 38 1.24 -6.07 -4.85
N VAL A 39 1.50 -4.83 -4.43
CA VAL A 39 2.19 -3.80 -5.19
C VAL A 39 3.28 -3.14 -4.36
N SER A 40 4.37 -2.68 -4.97
CA SER A 40 5.40 -1.98 -4.24
C SER A 40 5.02 -0.55 -3.86
N SER A 41 5.54 -0.14 -2.70
CA SER A 41 5.85 1.25 -2.38
C SER A 41 7.37 1.42 -2.43
N ASP A 42 7.83 2.30 -3.30
CA ASP A 42 9.26 2.57 -3.52
C ASP A 42 9.62 3.92 -2.91
N MET A 43 10.75 4.00 -2.19
CA MET A 43 11.15 5.21 -1.48
C MET A 43 12.64 5.49 -1.58
N LEU A 44 12.99 6.77 -1.48
CA LEU A 44 14.34 7.25 -1.20
C LEU A 44 14.33 8.23 -0.02
N ILE A 45 15.49 8.41 0.59
CA ILE A 45 15.78 9.46 1.56
C ILE A 45 17.15 10.08 1.25
N THR A 46 17.24 11.39 1.33
CA THR A 46 18.49 12.13 1.10
C THR A 46 19.42 12.07 2.30
N GLU A 47 20.68 12.46 2.09
CA GLU A 47 21.53 12.96 3.18
C GLU A 47 20.90 14.20 3.84
N PRO A 48 21.24 14.52 5.11
CA PRO A 48 20.75 15.71 5.79
C PRO A 48 21.15 17.01 5.09
N ARG A 49 20.16 17.86 4.77
CA ARG A 49 20.31 19.23 4.24
C ARG A 49 19.26 20.16 4.87
N PRO A 50 19.37 20.43 6.19
CA PRO A 50 18.44 21.30 6.89
C PRO A 50 18.43 22.74 6.33
N ASP A 51 19.58 23.18 5.79
CA ASP A 51 19.72 24.46 5.11
C ASP A 51 18.78 24.58 3.89
N LEU A 52 18.75 23.55 3.03
CA LEU A 52 17.88 23.53 1.85
C LEU A 52 16.40 23.39 2.23
N LEU A 53 16.09 22.56 3.23
CA LEU A 53 14.71 22.44 3.72
C LEU A 53 14.17 23.79 4.22
N GLN A 54 15.02 24.56 4.92
CA GLN A 54 14.69 25.90 5.39
C GLN A 54 14.48 26.87 4.23
N GLU A 55 15.31 26.80 3.18
CA GLU A 55 15.22 27.62 1.97
C GLU A 55 13.89 27.40 1.22
N ILE A 56 13.49 26.13 1.04
CA ILE A 56 12.25 25.77 0.32
C ILE A 56 11.00 25.75 1.23
N GLY A 57 11.14 26.07 2.52
CA GLY A 57 10.04 26.15 3.47
C GLY A 57 9.45 24.81 3.93
N LEU A 58 10.13 23.68 3.69
CA LEU A 58 9.71 22.35 4.14
C LEU A 58 10.25 22.03 5.55
N THR A 59 9.73 22.75 6.55
CA THR A 59 10.20 22.63 7.95
C THR A 59 9.15 22.08 8.91
N SER A 60 7.90 21.93 8.46
CA SER A 60 6.78 21.56 9.32
C SER A 60 6.69 20.07 9.65
N GLY A 61 7.39 19.20 8.90
CA GLY A 61 7.19 17.75 9.02
C GLY A 61 5.77 17.36 8.65
N VAL A 62 5.17 18.02 7.65
CA VAL A 62 3.86 17.61 7.11
C VAL A 62 4.09 16.65 5.95
N SER A 63 3.35 15.54 5.95
CA SER A 63 3.32 14.64 4.80
C SER A 63 2.45 15.22 3.70
N VAL A 64 3.00 15.32 2.50
CA VAL A 64 2.27 15.75 1.30
C VAL A 64 2.12 14.56 0.37
N LEU A 65 0.95 14.45 -0.26
CA LEU A 65 0.64 13.47 -1.30
C LEU A 65 0.00 14.18 -2.49
N ASP A 66 0.33 13.74 -3.70
CA ASP A 66 -0.29 14.27 -4.91
C ASP A 66 -1.64 13.57 -5.20
N SER A 67 -2.36 14.08 -6.22
CA SER A 67 -3.65 13.51 -6.65
C SER A 67 -3.53 12.50 -7.80
N ARG A 68 -2.33 11.93 -8.03
CA ARG A 68 -2.09 10.94 -9.10
C ARG A 68 -2.66 9.57 -8.70
N ILE A 69 -2.82 8.67 -9.67
CA ILE A 69 -3.28 7.30 -9.35
C ILE A 69 -2.13 6.53 -8.68
N PHE A 70 -0.91 6.71 -9.21
CA PHE A 70 0.30 6.25 -8.54
C PHE A 70 0.93 7.41 -7.81
N VAL A 71 0.41 7.63 -6.60
CA VAL A 71 0.77 8.78 -5.78
C VAL A 71 2.27 8.90 -5.55
N HIS A 72 2.76 10.12 -5.67
CA HIS A 72 3.97 10.53 -4.97
C HIS A 72 3.60 11.06 -3.60
N TYR A 73 4.46 10.81 -2.64
CA TYR A 73 4.33 11.34 -1.30
C TYR A 73 5.71 11.68 -0.75
N TYR A 74 5.80 12.78 -0.01
CA TYR A 74 7.06 13.22 0.57
C TYR A 74 6.86 13.81 1.95
N HIS A 75 7.96 13.84 2.71
CA HIS A 75 8.01 14.35 4.08
C HIS A 75 9.46 14.69 4.43
N ASN A 76 9.68 15.70 5.26
CA ASN A 76 11.00 16.02 5.80
C ASN A 76 11.19 15.46 7.21
N THR A 77 12.36 14.92 7.51
CA THR A 77 12.66 14.37 8.85
C THR A 77 13.18 15.44 9.81
N PRO A 78 13.08 15.23 11.14
CA PRO A 78 13.62 16.16 12.13
C PRO A 78 15.13 16.43 12.01
N ASP A 79 15.90 15.46 11.52
CA ASP A 79 17.34 15.58 11.28
C ASP A 79 17.68 16.21 9.92
N GLY A 80 16.69 16.73 9.18
CA GLY A 80 16.91 17.56 8.02
C GLY A 80 17.00 16.81 6.69
N ARG A 81 16.41 15.62 6.57
CA ARG A 81 16.41 14.83 5.34
C ARG A 81 15.08 14.99 4.60
N LEU A 82 15.11 14.82 3.28
CA LEU A 82 13.91 14.76 2.47
C LEU A 82 13.63 13.29 2.09
N MET A 83 12.44 12.80 2.42
CA MET A 83 11.94 11.50 2.00
C MET A 83 10.97 11.68 0.83
N LEU A 84 11.12 10.88 -0.22
CA LEU A 84 10.22 10.86 -1.36
C LEU A 84 9.88 9.42 -1.72
N GLY A 85 8.58 9.13 -1.82
CA GLY A 85 8.05 7.83 -2.15
C GLY A 85 7.10 7.87 -3.34
N LYS A 86 6.96 6.71 -3.98
CA LYS A 86 6.05 6.49 -5.10
C LYS A 86 5.48 5.07 -5.04
N GLY A 87 4.15 4.98 -5.09
CA GLY A 87 3.45 3.69 -5.18
C GLY A 87 3.38 3.14 -6.61
N GLY A 88 3.01 1.85 -6.72
CA GLY A 88 2.42 1.34 -7.96
C GLY A 88 3.39 0.74 -8.99
N ASN A 89 4.62 0.40 -8.60
CA ASN A 89 5.64 0.01 -9.57
C ASN A 89 5.70 -1.50 -9.81
N THR A 90 6.19 -2.28 -8.85
CA THR A 90 6.26 -3.75 -8.95
C THR A 90 4.95 -4.37 -8.50
N PHE A 91 4.35 -5.22 -9.34
CA PHE A 91 3.21 -6.07 -8.96
C PHE A 91 3.70 -7.50 -8.78
N ALA A 92 3.17 -8.21 -7.78
CA ALA A 92 3.50 -9.62 -7.58
C ALA A 92 2.44 -10.55 -8.18
N TYR A 93 2.91 -11.54 -8.94
CA TYR A 93 2.07 -12.65 -9.42
C TYR A 93 1.58 -13.49 -8.24
N GLY A 94 0.28 -13.76 -8.15
CA GLY A 94 -0.29 -14.67 -7.15
C GLY A 94 -0.08 -14.22 -5.70
N GLY A 95 0.09 -12.92 -5.45
CA GLY A 95 0.36 -12.39 -4.10
C GLY A 95 1.67 -12.84 -3.48
N ARG A 96 2.63 -13.30 -4.31
CA ARG A 96 3.94 -13.77 -3.82
C ARG A 96 4.74 -12.63 -3.21
N MET A 97 5.35 -12.89 -2.05
CA MET A 97 6.42 -12.04 -1.53
C MET A 97 7.68 -12.24 -2.36
N LEU A 98 7.99 -11.22 -3.17
CA LEU A 98 9.17 -11.15 -4.01
C LEU A 98 10.35 -10.60 -3.19
N PRO A 99 11.60 -11.06 -3.42
CA PRO A 99 12.78 -10.55 -2.71
C PRO A 99 12.99 -9.05 -2.86
N VAL A 100 12.47 -8.43 -3.92
CA VAL A 100 12.57 -6.98 -4.15
C VAL A 100 11.84 -6.16 -3.09
N PHE A 101 10.85 -6.74 -2.39
CA PHE A 101 10.07 -6.07 -1.34
C PHE A 101 10.85 -5.85 -0.03
N ASP A 102 12.11 -6.28 0.03
CA ASP A 102 12.99 -6.13 1.19
C ASP A 102 14.41 -5.76 0.74
N ARG A 103 14.51 -4.94 -0.30
CA ARG A 103 15.76 -4.54 -0.95
C ARG A 103 15.72 -3.06 -1.35
N PRO A 104 16.88 -2.47 -1.69
CA PRO A 104 16.90 -1.15 -2.32
C PRO A 104 15.97 -1.07 -3.53
N SER A 105 15.34 0.09 -3.73
CA SER A 105 14.35 0.25 -4.79
C SER A 105 14.99 0.06 -6.16
N PRO A 106 14.48 -0.84 -7.03
CA PRO A 106 14.94 -0.93 -8.41
C PRO A 106 14.48 0.28 -9.24
N TYR A 107 13.63 1.14 -8.68
CA TYR A 107 13.13 2.36 -9.30
C TYR A 107 13.83 3.62 -8.79
N LEU A 108 15.01 3.49 -8.16
CA LEU A 108 15.80 4.63 -7.68
C LEU A 108 16.03 5.70 -8.77
N GLY A 109 16.30 5.30 -10.01
CA GLY A 109 16.44 6.25 -11.12
C GLY A 109 15.17 7.07 -11.40
N GLN A 110 13.98 6.46 -11.29
CA GLN A 110 12.71 7.16 -11.43
C GLN A 110 12.47 8.09 -10.24
N LEU A 111 12.73 7.63 -9.02
CA LEU A 111 12.59 8.45 -7.81
C LEU A 111 13.54 9.65 -7.82
N ARG A 112 14.78 9.51 -8.32
CA ARG A 112 15.70 10.65 -8.51
C ARG A 112 15.19 11.64 -9.56
N GLY A 113 14.52 11.15 -10.60
CA GLY A 113 13.81 11.99 -11.58
C GLY A 113 12.73 12.83 -10.90
N SER A 114 11.84 12.19 -10.14
CA SER A 114 10.79 12.87 -9.39
C SER A 114 11.36 13.84 -8.34
N LEU A 115 12.45 13.49 -7.66
CA LEU A 115 13.14 14.36 -6.70
C LEU A 115 13.61 15.65 -7.37
N ARG A 116 14.29 15.54 -8.52
CA ARG A 116 14.76 16.71 -9.30
C ARG A 116 13.60 17.57 -9.80
N GLU A 117 12.47 16.95 -10.17
CA GLU A 117 11.29 17.66 -10.67
C GLU A 117 10.58 18.44 -9.55
N PHE A 118 10.38 17.82 -8.38
CA PHE A 118 9.63 18.45 -7.28
C PHE A 118 10.48 19.35 -6.40
N PHE A 119 11.77 19.03 -6.27
CA PHE A 119 12.71 19.71 -5.37
C PHE A 119 14.04 19.94 -6.11
N PRO A 120 14.09 20.89 -7.06
CA PRO A 120 15.30 21.18 -7.83
C PRO A 120 16.55 21.43 -6.97
N GLU A 121 16.38 22.04 -5.79
CA GLU A 121 17.43 22.32 -4.80
C GLU A 121 18.07 21.03 -4.26
N PHE A 122 17.31 19.93 -4.24
CA PHE A 122 17.76 18.61 -3.79
C PHE A 122 18.31 17.73 -4.92
N ALA A 123 18.33 18.19 -6.17
CA ALA A 123 18.66 17.37 -7.34
C ALA A 123 20.06 16.71 -7.26
N GLU A 124 21.01 17.41 -6.66
CA GLU A 124 22.42 16.97 -6.52
C GLU A 124 22.76 16.51 -5.10
N VAL A 125 21.78 16.49 -4.18
CA VAL A 125 21.98 15.94 -2.84
C VAL A 125 22.11 14.43 -2.93
N ALA A 126 23.08 13.88 -2.21
CA ALA A 126 23.30 12.44 -2.16
C ALA A 126 22.08 11.71 -1.56
N ILE A 127 21.82 10.51 -2.07
CA ILE A 127 20.79 9.62 -1.55
C ILE A 127 21.44 8.72 -0.51
N GLU A 128 21.05 8.86 0.75
CA GLU A 128 21.53 8.01 1.86
C GLU A 128 21.04 6.58 1.65
N ALA A 129 19.74 6.43 1.38
CA ALA A 129 19.13 5.11 1.24
C ALA A 129 17.94 5.13 0.28
N SER A 130 17.66 3.95 -0.27
CA SER A 130 16.40 3.65 -0.92
C SER A 130 15.91 2.28 -0.48
N TRP A 131 14.61 2.10 -0.45
CA TRP A 131 13.98 0.84 -0.08
C TRP A 131 12.68 0.63 -0.83
N ASN A 132 12.18 -0.58 -0.73
CA ASN A 132 10.94 -1.02 -1.31
C ASN A 132 10.18 -1.82 -0.25
N GLY A 133 8.85 -1.71 -0.24
CA GLY A 133 8.00 -2.48 0.66
C GLY A 133 6.74 -3.00 -0.05
N PRO A 134 6.22 -4.17 0.36
CA PRO A 134 5.00 -4.72 -0.20
C PRO A 134 3.78 -4.01 0.43
N SER A 135 2.89 -3.52 -0.41
CA SER A 135 1.61 -2.93 -0.03
C SER A 135 0.49 -3.74 -0.66
N ASP A 136 -0.54 -4.08 0.12
CA ASP A 136 -1.74 -4.67 -0.46
C ASP A 136 -2.61 -3.60 -1.13
N ARG A 137 -3.49 -4.03 -2.03
CA ARG A 137 -4.57 -3.23 -2.61
C ARG A 137 -5.81 -4.10 -2.65
N SER A 138 -6.79 -3.78 -1.82
CA SER A 138 -8.09 -4.46 -1.85
C SER A 138 -8.89 -4.03 -3.07
N VAL A 139 -9.95 -4.77 -3.40
CA VAL A 139 -10.81 -4.43 -4.55
C VAL A 139 -11.55 -3.10 -4.34
N THR A 140 -11.89 -2.77 -3.10
CA THR A 140 -12.63 -1.55 -2.77
C THR A 140 -11.73 -0.36 -2.47
N GLY A 141 -10.44 -0.60 -2.19
CA GLY A 141 -9.53 0.39 -1.62
C GLY A 141 -9.68 0.58 -0.10
N LEU A 142 -10.63 -0.10 0.54
CA LEU A 142 -10.87 -0.04 1.99
C LEU A 142 -10.31 -1.29 2.69
N PRO A 143 -9.86 -1.15 3.96
CA PRO A 143 -9.54 -2.31 4.78
C PRO A 143 -10.80 -3.11 5.09
N PHE A 144 -10.62 -4.39 5.37
CA PHE A 144 -11.71 -5.27 5.77
C PHE A 144 -11.25 -6.21 6.88
N PHE A 145 -12.23 -6.60 7.69
CA PHE A 145 -12.05 -7.35 8.92
C PHE A 145 -13.02 -8.51 8.94
N GLY A 146 -12.70 -9.56 9.68
CA GLY A 146 -13.60 -10.69 9.80
C GLY A 146 -13.04 -11.83 10.62
N ARG A 147 -13.71 -12.98 10.52
CA ARG A 147 -13.29 -14.26 11.09
C ARG A 147 -12.85 -15.19 9.98
N LEU A 148 -11.78 -15.95 10.21
CA LEU A 148 -11.29 -16.93 9.26
C LEU A 148 -12.32 -18.05 9.10
N ASP A 149 -12.66 -18.39 7.86
CA ASP A 149 -13.64 -19.42 7.51
C ASP A 149 -13.39 -20.73 8.29
N GLY A 150 -14.44 -21.26 8.90
CA GLY A 150 -14.37 -22.48 9.73
C GLY A 150 -13.63 -22.33 11.07
N ARG A 151 -13.28 -21.11 11.49
CA ARG A 151 -12.59 -20.82 12.76
C ARG A 151 -13.22 -19.63 13.51
N ASP A 152 -14.04 -19.94 14.51
CA ASP A 152 -14.74 -18.89 15.29
C ASP A 152 -13.83 -18.02 16.16
N ASN A 153 -12.61 -18.48 16.42
CA ASN A 153 -11.65 -17.83 17.31
C ASN A 153 -10.41 -17.25 16.60
N VAL A 154 -10.43 -17.18 15.26
CA VAL A 154 -9.36 -16.58 14.46
C VAL A 154 -9.93 -15.39 13.70
N PHE A 155 -9.44 -14.20 14.00
CA PHE A 155 -9.87 -12.93 13.42
C PHE A 155 -8.79 -12.41 12.48
N TYR A 156 -9.15 -11.58 11.51
CA TYR A 156 -8.19 -10.95 10.61
C TYR A 156 -8.56 -9.51 10.29
N GLY A 157 -7.56 -8.72 9.94
CA GLY A 157 -7.71 -7.36 9.43
C GLY A 157 -6.56 -7.01 8.48
N PHE A 158 -6.89 -6.66 7.24
CA PHE A 158 -5.93 -6.25 6.21
C PHE A 158 -6.65 -5.55 5.04
N GLY A 159 -5.96 -5.29 3.93
CA GLY A 159 -6.54 -4.60 2.76
C GLY A 159 -6.47 -3.09 2.87
N TYR A 160 -5.57 -2.57 3.71
CA TYR A 160 -5.43 -1.13 3.98
C TYR A 160 -5.02 -0.32 2.76
N SER A 161 -4.65 -0.96 1.66
CA SER A 161 -4.54 -0.31 0.36
C SER A 161 -3.58 0.87 0.40
N GLY A 162 -2.40 0.69 1.01
CA GLY A 162 -1.37 1.73 1.12
C GLY A 162 -1.64 2.88 2.09
N SER A 163 -2.82 2.98 2.70
CA SER A 163 -3.21 4.09 3.59
C SER A 163 -3.44 3.60 5.03
N GLY A 164 -2.67 2.63 5.50
CA GLY A 164 -2.95 1.92 6.75
C GLY A 164 -2.62 2.64 8.05
N VAL A 165 -1.67 3.59 8.03
CA VAL A 165 -1.14 4.23 9.25
C VAL A 165 -2.21 5.02 10.02
N GLY A 166 -3.06 5.78 9.32
CA GLY A 166 -4.20 6.46 9.95
C GLY A 166 -5.30 5.52 10.46
N PRO A 167 -5.91 4.68 9.60
CA PRO A 167 -7.04 3.82 9.96
C PRO A 167 -6.66 2.59 10.80
N CYS A 168 -5.38 2.31 11.08
CA CYS A 168 -5.01 1.17 11.93
C CYS A 168 -5.56 1.29 13.35
N HIS A 169 -5.75 2.51 13.87
CA HIS A 169 -6.40 2.71 15.17
C HIS A 169 -7.84 2.15 15.17
N MET A 170 -8.63 2.52 14.16
CA MET A 170 -9.97 1.96 13.95
C MET A 170 -9.91 0.44 13.78
N GLY A 171 -8.94 -0.07 13.01
CA GLY A 171 -8.75 -1.51 12.86
C GLY A 171 -8.48 -2.23 14.17
N GLY A 172 -7.71 -1.62 15.07
CA GLY A 172 -7.48 -2.11 16.42
C GLY A 172 -8.77 -2.20 17.25
N GLN A 173 -9.62 -1.16 17.18
CA GLN A 173 -10.93 -1.14 17.86
C GLN A 173 -11.89 -2.22 17.34
N ILE A 174 -11.90 -2.43 16.02
CA ILE A 174 -12.69 -3.48 15.37
C ILE A 174 -12.20 -4.86 15.80
N LEU A 175 -10.89 -5.12 15.67
CA LEU A 175 -10.31 -6.42 15.96
C LEU A 175 -10.42 -6.77 17.45
N SER A 176 -10.21 -5.81 18.35
CA SER A 176 -10.39 -6.04 19.79
C SER A 176 -11.85 -6.32 20.13
N SER A 177 -12.81 -5.58 19.55
CA SER A 177 -14.25 -5.81 19.79
C SER A 177 -14.70 -7.17 19.27
N LEU A 178 -14.26 -7.56 18.06
CA LEU A 178 -14.50 -8.89 17.50
C LEU A 178 -13.88 -9.99 18.38
N ALA A 179 -12.62 -9.80 18.78
CA ALA A 179 -11.87 -10.71 19.63
C ALA A 179 -12.29 -10.67 21.10
N LEU A 180 -13.18 -9.77 21.54
CA LEU A 180 -13.83 -9.83 22.84
C LEU A 180 -15.27 -10.35 22.75
N GLY A 181 -15.85 -10.39 21.54
CA GLY A 181 -17.22 -10.84 21.33
C GLY A 181 -18.24 -9.76 21.74
N LEU A 182 -17.85 -8.49 21.65
CA LEU A 182 -18.71 -7.36 21.96
C LEU A 182 -19.72 -7.13 20.84
N ASP A 183 -20.91 -6.68 21.21
CA ASP A 183 -21.90 -6.14 20.28
C ASP A 183 -21.91 -4.61 20.38
N ASN A 184 -21.25 -3.93 19.44
CA ASN A 184 -21.03 -2.49 19.48
C ASN A 184 -20.89 -1.90 18.06
N PRO A 185 -20.77 -0.57 17.89
CA PRO A 185 -20.64 0.03 16.56
C PRO A 185 -19.46 -0.49 15.74
N TRP A 186 -18.37 -0.92 16.39
CA TRP A 186 -17.22 -1.49 15.68
C TRP A 186 -17.53 -2.85 15.07
N THR A 187 -18.19 -3.75 15.80
CA THR A 187 -18.55 -5.08 15.28
C THR A 187 -19.69 -5.02 14.25
N ARG A 188 -20.54 -3.99 14.32
CA ARG A 188 -21.61 -3.69 13.35
C ARG A 188 -21.15 -2.91 12.12
N SER A 189 -19.87 -2.51 12.05
CA SER A 189 -19.33 -1.76 10.91
C SER A 189 -19.42 -2.55 9.60
N PRO A 190 -19.74 -1.92 8.45
CA PRO A 190 -19.68 -2.59 7.14
C PRO A 190 -18.30 -3.17 6.80
N LEU A 191 -17.23 -2.70 7.45
CA LEU A 191 -15.87 -3.22 7.25
C LEU A 191 -15.68 -4.62 7.84
N THR A 192 -16.61 -5.14 8.67
CA THR A 192 -16.51 -6.48 9.28
C THR A 192 -17.12 -7.59 8.42
N GLN A 193 -17.48 -7.28 7.17
CA GLN A 193 -18.06 -8.22 6.21
C GLN A 193 -17.01 -9.05 5.45
N GLY A 194 -15.73 -8.90 5.79
CA GLY A 194 -14.63 -9.48 5.03
C GLY A 194 -14.44 -8.82 3.65
N PRO A 195 -13.69 -9.45 2.73
CA PRO A 195 -13.37 -8.85 1.44
C PRO A 195 -14.60 -8.72 0.52
N LEU A 196 -14.95 -7.48 0.17
CA LEU A 196 -16.08 -7.14 -0.72
C LEU A 196 -15.70 -7.18 -2.21
N GLY A 197 -15.16 -8.31 -2.66
CA GLY A 197 -14.81 -8.53 -4.06
C GLY A 197 -13.64 -9.49 -4.25
N ARG A 198 -13.44 -9.92 -5.49
CA ARG A 198 -12.29 -10.75 -5.88
C ARG A 198 -11.71 -10.25 -7.19
N PHE A 199 -10.40 -10.09 -7.22
CA PHE A 199 -9.68 -9.91 -8.48
C PHE A 199 -9.85 -11.14 -9.39
N PRO A 200 -9.65 -11.01 -10.72
CA PRO A 200 -9.58 -12.16 -11.62
C PRO A 200 -8.54 -13.20 -11.17
N PRO A 201 -8.67 -14.47 -11.57
CA PRO A 201 -7.62 -15.46 -11.33
C PRO A 201 -6.34 -15.12 -12.11
N GLU A 202 -5.21 -15.71 -11.70
CA GLU A 202 -3.98 -15.63 -12.48
C GLU A 202 -4.06 -16.49 -13.76
N PRO A 203 -3.41 -16.08 -14.88
CA PRO A 203 -2.51 -14.93 -15.03
C PRO A 203 -3.22 -13.60 -15.38
N ILE A 204 -4.57 -13.60 -15.47
CA ILE A 204 -5.35 -12.45 -15.95
C ILE A 204 -5.15 -11.24 -15.04
N ARG A 205 -5.15 -11.45 -13.71
CA ARG A 205 -4.89 -10.36 -12.76
C ARG A 205 -3.51 -9.75 -12.98
N TYR A 206 -2.45 -10.54 -13.00
CA TYR A 206 -1.09 -10.03 -13.16
C TYR A 206 -0.91 -9.26 -14.47
N VAL A 207 -1.33 -9.84 -15.59
CA VAL A 207 -1.25 -9.18 -16.91
C VAL A 207 -2.07 -7.90 -16.93
N GLY A 208 -3.31 -7.95 -16.41
CA GLY A 208 -4.19 -6.78 -16.29
C GLY A 208 -3.56 -5.67 -15.44
N SER A 209 -2.98 -6.01 -14.29
CA SER A 209 -2.27 -5.07 -13.42
C SER A 209 -1.12 -4.38 -14.14
N LEU A 210 -0.30 -5.12 -14.91
CA LEU A 210 0.79 -4.54 -15.70
C LEU A 210 0.27 -3.63 -16.82
N MET A 211 -0.80 -4.05 -17.51
CA MET A 211 -1.44 -3.25 -18.57
C MET A 211 -1.98 -1.93 -18.02
N VAL A 212 -2.75 -1.98 -16.93
CA VAL A 212 -3.32 -0.81 -16.26
C VAL A 212 -2.22 0.09 -15.73
N ARG A 213 -1.19 -0.47 -15.07
CA ARG A 213 -0.03 0.28 -14.60
C ARG A 213 0.65 1.06 -15.73
N ASN A 214 0.96 0.38 -16.83
CA ASN A 214 1.65 1.00 -17.95
C ASN A 214 0.79 2.07 -18.63
N ALA A 215 -0.54 1.88 -18.70
CA ALA A 215 -1.47 2.88 -19.19
C ALA A 215 -1.50 4.13 -18.31
N ILE A 216 -1.56 3.96 -16.98
CA ILE A 216 -1.50 5.08 -16.03
C ILE A 216 -0.21 5.88 -16.21
N ARG A 217 0.95 5.21 -16.27
CA ARG A 217 2.25 5.87 -16.48
C ARG A 217 2.28 6.69 -17.76
N ARG A 218 1.76 6.15 -18.87
CA ARG A 218 1.68 6.89 -20.15
C ARG A 218 0.72 8.06 -20.10
N LYS A 219 -0.42 7.90 -19.40
CA LYS A 219 -1.41 8.96 -19.20
C LYS A 219 -0.81 10.10 -18.38
N GLU A 220 -0.27 9.80 -17.20
CA GLU A 220 0.33 10.80 -16.29
C GLU A 220 1.48 11.54 -16.97
N HIS A 221 2.38 10.82 -17.66
CA HIS A 221 3.48 11.47 -18.40
C HIS A 221 3.01 12.37 -19.56
N ALA A 222 1.87 12.07 -20.19
CA ALA A 222 1.29 12.95 -21.19
C ALA A 222 0.74 14.23 -20.53
N GLU A 223 0.07 14.09 -19.37
CA GLU A 223 -0.47 15.21 -18.60
C GLU A 223 0.64 16.12 -18.07
N ASP A 224 1.71 15.56 -17.49
CA ASP A 224 2.87 16.32 -17.00
C ASP A 224 3.55 17.11 -18.14
N ALA A 225 3.53 16.57 -19.37
CA ALA A 225 4.06 17.23 -20.55
C ALA A 225 3.07 18.19 -21.25
N GLY A 226 1.93 18.50 -20.63
CA GLY A 226 0.89 19.36 -21.21
C GLY A 226 0.20 18.80 -22.46
N ARG A 227 0.31 17.50 -22.70
CA ARG A 227 -0.26 16.79 -23.86
C ARG A 227 -1.54 16.07 -23.48
N ARG A 228 -2.44 15.89 -24.46
CA ARG A 228 -3.65 15.07 -24.28
C ARG A 228 -3.29 13.58 -24.21
N PRO A 229 -3.69 12.85 -23.15
CA PRO A 229 -3.50 11.40 -23.08
C PRO A 229 -4.23 10.64 -24.19
N ARG A 230 -3.70 9.48 -24.57
CA ARG A 230 -4.38 8.59 -25.53
C ARG A 230 -5.69 8.07 -24.93
N HIS A 231 -6.76 8.03 -25.72
CA HIS A 231 -8.07 7.54 -25.26
C HIS A 231 -8.01 6.13 -24.67
N LEU A 232 -7.20 5.24 -25.24
CA LEU A 232 -6.99 3.89 -24.72
C LEU A 232 -6.37 3.89 -23.32
N ASP A 233 -5.35 4.73 -23.09
CA ASP A 233 -4.68 4.83 -21.79
C ASP A 233 -5.63 5.39 -20.72
N VAL A 234 -6.47 6.36 -21.08
CA VAL A 234 -7.54 6.88 -20.20
C VAL A 234 -8.56 5.78 -19.84
N ARG A 235 -9.00 4.99 -20.83
CA ARG A 235 -9.95 3.89 -20.59
C ARG A 235 -9.34 2.81 -19.69
N LEU A 236 -8.08 2.43 -19.93
CA LEU A 236 -7.38 1.42 -19.12
C LEU A 236 -7.12 1.91 -17.70
N ALA A 237 -6.76 3.18 -17.51
CA ALA A 237 -6.54 3.77 -16.18
C ALA A 237 -7.80 3.76 -15.29
N ARG A 238 -9.01 3.77 -15.88
CA ARG A 238 -10.26 3.67 -15.11
C ARG A 238 -10.39 2.35 -14.34
N PHE A 239 -9.74 1.28 -14.79
CA PHE A 239 -9.75 0.02 -14.04
C PHE A 239 -8.98 0.10 -12.72
N ALA A 240 -8.00 1.00 -12.58
CA ALA A 240 -7.37 1.26 -11.29
C ALA A 240 -8.27 2.08 -10.37
N ALA A 241 -8.97 3.09 -10.90
CA ALA A 241 -9.93 3.88 -10.12
C ALA A 241 -11.13 3.04 -9.65
N ALA A 242 -11.53 2.02 -10.41
CA ALA A 242 -12.54 1.05 -10.01
C ALA A 242 -12.07 0.11 -8.89
N ALA A 243 -10.75 -0.08 -8.74
CA ALA A 243 -10.12 -0.92 -7.72
C ALA A 243 -9.67 -0.12 -6.46
N GLY A 244 -9.98 1.17 -6.38
CA GLY A 244 -9.46 2.06 -5.33
C GLY A 244 -10.36 3.27 -5.06
N LYS A 245 -11.69 3.09 -5.08
CA LYS A 245 -12.63 4.16 -4.69
C LYS A 245 -12.53 4.46 -3.19
N ALA A 246 -11.52 5.24 -2.81
CA ALA A 246 -11.43 5.89 -1.51
C ALA A 246 -10.97 7.37 -1.60
N ASP A 247 -10.29 7.80 -2.67
CA ASP A 247 -9.60 9.11 -2.67
C ASP A 247 -10.32 10.25 -3.43
N LYS A 248 -11.64 10.15 -3.66
CA LYS A 248 -12.43 11.24 -4.26
C LYS A 248 -13.78 11.39 -3.56
N GLY A 249 -13.74 11.89 -2.34
CA GLY A 249 -14.87 12.43 -1.58
C GLY A 249 -14.59 13.87 -1.23
#